data_AF-A0A8J3W491-F1
#
_entry.id   AF-A0A8J3W491-F1
#
_cell.length_a   1.000
_cell.length_b   1.000
_cell.length_c   1.000
_cell.angle_alpha   90.00
_cell.angle_beta   90.00
_cell.angle_gamma   90.00
#
_symmetry.space_group_name_H-M   'P 1'
#
loop_
_entity.id
_entity.type
_entity.pdbx_description
1 polymer ?
#
loop_
_entity_poly.entity_id
_entity_poly.type
_entity_poly.pdbx_seq_one_letter_code
_entity_poly.pdbx_strand_id
1 'polypeptide(L)' 'MSDPQIDPAGNTQQFRAFAQRNEPEVAAEKRSPLVPIAIALAVIIVIAVAAYLIL' A
#
# COMPACT_ATOMS: atom_id res chain seq x y z
N MET A 1 -16.81 17.62 27.03
CA MET A 1 -15.43 17.63 26.53
C MET A 1 -14.64 16.74 27.45
N SER A 2 -14.27 15.54 26.99
CA SER A 2 -13.39 14.66 27.76
C SER A 2 -11.98 15.19 27.54
N ASP A 3 -11.46 15.96 28.49
CA ASP A 3 -10.07 16.36 28.47
C ASP A 3 -9.23 15.07 28.42
N PRO A 4 -8.39 14.88 27.39
CA PRO A 4 -7.55 13.69 27.31
C PRO A 4 -6.73 13.67 28.59
N GLN A 5 -6.90 12.62 29.39
CA GLN A 5 -6.19 12.43 30.65
C GLN A 5 -4.68 12.56 30.39
N ILE A 6 -4.16 13.77 30.61
CA ILE A 6 -2.77 14.11 30.38
C ILE A 6 -2.02 13.40 31.50
N ASP A 7 -1.29 12.36 31.13
CA ASP A 7 -0.39 11.67 32.03
C ASP A 7 0.64 12.69 32.56
N PRO A 8 0.61 13.03 33.87
CA PRO A 8 1.49 14.05 34.44
C PRO A 8 2.96 13.63 34.39
N ALA A 9 3.25 12.33 34.24
CA ALA A 9 4.60 11.80 34.08
C ALA A 9 5.10 11.83 32.63
N GLY A 10 4.23 12.14 31.65
CA GLY A 10 4.60 12.25 30.23
C GLY A 10 5.01 10.95 29.54
N ASN A 11 5.19 9.85 30.27
CA ASN A 11 5.65 8.57 29.73
C ASN A 11 4.65 7.98 28.73
N THR A 12 3.35 8.10 28.99
CA THR A 12 2.32 7.58 28.08
C THR A 12 2.37 8.25 26.70
N GLN A 13 2.76 9.53 26.63
CA GLN A 13 2.92 10.23 25.36
C GLN A 13 4.14 9.75 24.58
N GLN A 14 5.25 9.45 25.27
CA GLN A 14 6.46 8.89 24.66
C GLN A 14 6.20 7.48 24.10
N PHE A 15 5.50 6.62 24.86
CA PHE A 15 5.09 5.30 24.39
C PHE A 15 4.13 5.39 23.19
N ARG A 16 3.18 6.34 23.22
CA ARG A 16 2.25 6.56 22.10
C ARG A 16 2.98 7.01 20.84
N ALA A 17 3.91 7.95 20.96
CA ALA A 17 4.73 8.40 19.84
C ALA A 17 5.64 7.29 19.29
N PHE A 18 6.18 6.44 20.16
CA PHE A 18 6.96 5.27 19.77
C PHE A 18 6.11 4.21 19.06
N ALA A 19 4.92 3.90 19.57
CA ALA A 19 3.99 2.95 18.97
C ALA A 19 3.51 3.43 17.59
N GLN A 20 3.13 4.71 17.46
CA GLN A 20 2.67 5.30 16.21
C GLN A 20 3.77 5.38 15.14
N ARG A 21 5.04 5.53 15.54
CA ARG A 21 6.18 5.47 14.61
C ARG A 21 6.34 4.10 13.95
N ASN A 22 5.85 3.04 14.59
CA ASN A 22 6.02 1.67 14.15
C ASN A 22 4.71 1.02 13.71
N GLU A 23 3.58 1.73 13.81
CA GLU A 23 2.38 1.38 13.09
C GLU A 23 2.73 1.48 11.60
N PRO A 24 2.62 0.38 10.83
CA PRO A 24 2.76 0.46 9.39
C PRO A 24 1.63 1.37 8.93
N GLU A 25 1.97 2.62 8.67
CA GLU A 25 1.11 3.59 8.00
C GLU A 25 0.43 2.83 6.88
N VAL A 26 -0.89 2.58 7.04
CA VAL A 26 -1.70 1.66 6.23
C VAL A 26 -1.16 1.72 4.82
N ALA A 27 -0.34 0.73 4.48
CA ALA A 27 0.67 0.88 3.43
C ALA A 27 -0.04 1.40 2.21
N ALA A 28 0.09 2.71 1.95
CA ALA A 28 -0.67 3.37 0.89
C ALA A 28 -0.37 2.54 -0.34
N GLU A 29 -1.38 1.80 -0.80
CA GLU A 29 -1.19 0.61 -1.61
C GLU A 29 -0.23 0.97 -2.73
N LYS A 30 1.03 0.56 -2.58
CA LYS A 30 2.10 1.02 -3.48
C LYS A 30 1.80 0.33 -4.78
N ARG A 31 1.01 0.98 -5.64
CA ARG A 31 0.60 0.47 -6.94
C ARG A 31 1.89 0.09 -7.66
N SER A 32 2.17 -1.20 -7.66
CA SER A 32 3.44 -1.69 -8.16
C SER A 32 3.49 -1.38 -9.65
N PRO A 33 4.56 -0.75 -10.15
CA PRO A 33 4.71 -0.48 -11.58
C PRO A 33 4.71 -1.78 -12.40
N LEU A 34 4.87 -2.94 -11.77
CA LEU A 34 4.74 -4.25 -12.41
C LEU A 34 3.32 -4.56 -12.89
N VAL A 35 2.28 -4.03 -12.23
CA VAL A 35 0.88 -4.31 -12.60
C VAL A 35 0.55 -3.81 -14.01
N PRO A 36 0.78 -2.53 -14.38
CA PRO A 36 0.52 -2.07 -15.75
C PRO A 36 1.41 -2.76 -16.78
N ILE A 37 2.65 -3.12 -16.43
CA ILE A 37 3.57 -3.84 -17.32
C ILE A 37 3.02 -5.25 -17.62
N ALA A 38 2.57 -5.98 -16.60
CA ALA A 38 2.00 -7.31 -16.77
C ALA A 38 0.73 -7.29 -17.64
N ILE A 39 -0.13 -6.28 -17.45
CA ILE A 39 -1.33 -6.10 -18.27
C ILE A 39 -0.96 -5.85 -19.73
N ALA A 40 -0.03 -4.93 -19.99
CA ALA A 40 0.42 -4.64 -21.35
C ALA A 40 0.99 -5.89 -22.04
N LEU A 41 1.81 -6.67 -21.33
CA LEU A 41 2.39 -7.91 -21.85
C LEU A 41 1.31 -8.95 -22.20
N ALA A 42 0.32 -9.12 -21.31
CA ALA A 42 -0.79 -10.04 -21.53
C ALA A 42 -1.61 -9.67 -22.78
N VAL A 43 -1.88 -8.38 -22.99
CA VAL A 43 -2.61 -7.90 -24.18
C VAL A 43 -1.84 -8.23 -25.46
N ILE A 44 -0.52 -8.02 -25.48
CA ILE A 44 0.32 -8.33 -26.65
C ILE A 44 0.27 -9.82 -26.97
N ILE A 45 0.37 -10.68 -25.95
CA ILE A 45 0.31 -12.14 -26.12
C ILE A 45 -1.05 -12.55 -26.70
N VAL A 46 -2.16 -12.01 -26.18
CA VAL A 46 -3.51 -12.31 -26.69
C VAL A 46 -3.66 -11.93 -28.15
N ILE A 47 -3.16 -10.76 -28.56
CA ILE A 47 -3.19 -10.31 -29.95
C ILE A 47 -2.37 -11.24 -30.84
N ALA A 48 -1.16 -11.61 -30.40
CA ALA A 48 -0.29 -12.51 -31.17
C ALA A 48 -0.93 -13.89 -31.37
N VAL A 49 -1.56 -14.45 -30.32
CA VAL A 49 -2.29 -15.72 -30.40
C VAL A 49 -3.48 -15.60 -31.34
N ALA A 50 -4.29 -14.53 -31.23
CA ALA A 50 -5.42 -14.31 -32.12
C ALA A 50 -4.98 -14.21 -33.59
N ALA A 51 -3.90 -13.46 -33.86
CA ALA A 51 -3.34 -13.35 -35.21
C ALA A 51 -2.84 -14.69 -35.74
N TYR A 52 -2.18 -15.49 -34.90
CA TYR A 52 -1.72 -16.84 -35.26
C TYR A 52 -2.87 -17.79 -35.59
N LEU A 53 -4.00 -17.70 -34.86
CA LEU A 53 -5.16 -18.55 -35.11
C LEU A 53 -5.97 -18.15 -36.36
N ILE A 54 -5.81 -16.92 -36.84
CA ILE A 54 -6.48 -16.39 -38.04
C ILE A 54 -5.64 -16.62 -39.30
N LEU A 55 -4.32 -16.72 -39.17
CA LEU A 55 -3.36 -16.98 -40.25
C LEU A 55 -3.43 -18.45 -40.72
#